data_AF-A0A1G0AYL3-F1
#
_entry.id   AF-A0A1G0AYL3-F1
#
_cell.length_a   1.000
_cell.length_b   1.000
_cell.length_c   1.000
_cell.angle_alpha   90.00
_cell.angle_beta   90.00
_cell.angle_gamma   90.00
#
_symmetry.space_group_name_H-M   'P 1'
#
loop_
_entity.id
_entity.type
_entity.pdbx_description
1 polymer ?
#
loop_
_entity_poly.entity_id
_entity_poly.type
_entity_poly.pdbx_seq_one_letter_code
_entity_poly.pdbx_strand_id
1 'polypeptide(L)'
;MKIILNKILLLFTAATLLVSCDKEVLTVLNPNAETTLSLSSSDVVLDKDAAGQDALTVSWTDPDFGFDAGAEYKIVFASGEKSVTVAAGTSLSKVFETVQLNKILLNLGLKGGTPTPVSVVIETVLSAYHGMSSNSVSFTATAYEDKLDLSTIWGVVGSATVNGWDGPDMPFYTTSIADVLVAYVTLNTGEIKFRSNNSWTLNYGDSGLDGNLDEGGDNIPVTAGTYKITFNLGTLKYTMETYSWGLVGDATTNGWDGPDMPMTYDSFSDTWKAIVTLKAGEMKFRFKNDWGLNYGDTGADGTLENGGANIAVTAGNYLVTLDLKNLAYTITPINIWGVVGSATPNGWDGPNVRFTLDFSKDDVWVINRIALTAGEIKFRTNDSWDLNYGDNGLNGTLEVGGANIPVTAGNYKIVLDFSNSSAPTYTLTAL
;
A
#
# COMPACT_ATOMS: atom_id res chain seq x y z
N MET A 1 15.53 -69.37 -45.84
CA MET A 1 15.77 -67.91 -45.74
C MET A 1 14.61 -67.06 -46.28
N LYS A 2 14.06 -67.33 -47.47
CA LYS A 2 12.95 -66.54 -48.07
C LYS A 2 11.65 -66.47 -47.23
N ILE A 3 11.27 -67.55 -46.54
CA ILE A 3 10.01 -67.59 -45.73
C ILE A 3 10.13 -66.74 -44.46
N ILE A 4 11.32 -66.68 -43.85
CA ILE A 4 11.58 -65.86 -42.66
C ILE A 4 11.66 -64.38 -43.05
N LEU A 5 12.27 -64.08 -44.21
CA LEU A 5 12.36 -62.72 -44.73
C LEU A 5 10.97 -62.13 -45.06
N ASN A 6 10.06 -62.91 -45.66
CA ASN A 6 8.68 -62.46 -45.90
C ASN A 6 7.88 -62.23 -44.61
N LYS A 7 8.10 -63.04 -43.56
CA LYS A 7 7.44 -62.83 -42.27
C LYS A 7 7.99 -61.60 -41.53
N ILE A 8 9.29 -61.34 -41.62
CA ILE A 8 9.93 -60.13 -41.08
C ILE A 8 9.45 -58.90 -41.86
N LEU A 9 9.35 -58.98 -43.20
CA LEU A 9 8.86 -57.89 -44.02
C LEU A 9 7.38 -57.59 -43.73
N LEU A 10 6.53 -58.61 -43.55
CA LEU A 10 5.13 -58.41 -43.17
C LEU A 10 4.99 -57.78 -41.77
N LEU A 11 5.84 -58.18 -40.80
CA LEU A 11 5.88 -57.56 -39.46
C LEU A 11 6.38 -56.12 -39.50
N PHE A 12 7.39 -55.81 -40.33
CA PHE A 12 7.91 -54.46 -40.48
C PHE A 12 6.91 -53.53 -41.18
N THR A 13 6.17 -54.04 -42.17
CA THR A 13 5.13 -53.28 -42.88
C THR A 13 3.88 -53.07 -42.01
N ALA A 14 3.59 -53.99 -41.08
CA ALA A 14 2.53 -53.82 -40.09
C ALA A 14 2.91 -52.85 -38.96
N ALA A 15 4.21 -52.78 -38.59
CA ALA A 15 4.71 -51.85 -37.59
C ALA A 15 4.73 -50.39 -38.06
N THR A 16 4.89 -50.12 -39.36
CA THR A 16 4.84 -48.76 -39.92
C THR A 16 3.41 -48.22 -40.10
N LEU A 17 2.37 -49.06 -39.96
CA LEU A 17 0.97 -48.65 -40.04
C LEU A 17 0.36 -48.27 -38.67
N LEU A 18 1.14 -48.38 -37.59
CA LEU A 18 0.71 -48.01 -36.22
C LEU A 18 1.28 -46.66 -35.73
N VAL A 19 1.85 -45.85 -36.62
CA VAL A 19 2.15 -44.45 -36.32
C VAL A 19 0.85 -43.68 -36.33
N SER A 20 0.10 -43.78 -35.23
CA SER A 20 -0.97 -42.84 -34.91
C SER A 20 -0.30 -41.48 -34.72
N CYS A 21 -0.60 -40.52 -35.61
CA CYS A 21 -0.40 -39.12 -35.26
C CYS A 21 -1.22 -38.86 -34.00
N ASP A 22 -0.59 -38.49 -32.90
CA ASP A 22 -1.31 -37.80 -31.84
C ASP A 22 -1.95 -36.58 -32.50
N LYS A 23 -3.29 -36.58 -32.56
CA LYS A 23 -4.01 -35.39 -32.98
C LYS A 23 -3.83 -34.40 -31.85
N GLU A 24 -2.84 -33.52 -31.97
CA GLU A 24 -2.79 -32.34 -31.13
C GLU A 24 -4.11 -31.59 -31.36
N VAL A 25 -4.94 -31.53 -30.33
CA VAL A 25 -6.13 -30.70 -30.31
C VAL A 25 -5.63 -29.28 -30.11
N LEU A 26 -5.37 -28.60 -31.22
CA LEU A 26 -5.02 -27.18 -31.20
C LEU A 26 -6.29 -26.39 -30.90
N THR A 27 -6.32 -25.71 -29.75
CA THR A 27 -7.35 -24.74 -29.43
C THR A 27 -7.13 -23.51 -30.32
N VAL A 28 -8.10 -23.20 -31.18
CA VAL A 28 -8.02 -22.05 -32.08
C VAL A 28 -8.81 -20.90 -31.47
N LEU A 29 -8.14 -19.77 -31.26
CA LEU A 29 -8.78 -18.55 -30.80
C LEU A 29 -9.77 -18.04 -31.85
N ASN A 30 -11.01 -17.74 -31.42
CA ASN A 30 -11.99 -17.06 -32.26
C ASN A 30 -11.46 -15.67 -32.65
N PRO A 31 -11.19 -15.40 -33.94
CA PRO A 31 -10.65 -14.12 -34.37
C PRO A 31 -11.64 -12.95 -34.23
N ASN A 32 -12.92 -13.25 -33.97
CA ASN A 32 -13.97 -12.25 -33.74
C ASN A 32 -14.35 -12.13 -32.25
N ALA A 33 -13.52 -12.65 -31.33
CA ALA A 33 -13.74 -12.45 -29.90
C ALA A 33 -13.68 -10.94 -29.59
N GLU A 34 -14.72 -10.41 -28.94
CA GLU A 34 -14.87 -9.00 -28.60
C GLU A 34 -15.36 -8.85 -27.15
N THR A 35 -14.92 -7.80 -26.46
CA THR A 35 -15.50 -7.38 -25.17
C THR A 35 -16.00 -5.95 -25.28
N THR A 36 -17.22 -5.72 -24.80
CA THR A 36 -17.84 -4.40 -24.78
C THR A 36 -17.86 -3.87 -23.36
N LEU A 37 -17.18 -2.76 -23.12
CA LEU A 37 -17.15 -2.02 -21.87
C LEU A 37 -18.37 -1.10 -21.74
N SER A 38 -18.91 -1.03 -20.52
CA SER A 38 -19.97 -0.12 -20.08
C SER A 38 -19.67 0.46 -18.70
N LEU A 39 -20.15 1.68 -18.45
CA LEU A 39 -20.03 2.40 -17.18
C LEU A 39 -21.44 2.68 -16.62
N SER A 40 -21.61 2.62 -15.31
CA SER A 40 -22.90 2.94 -14.66
C SER A 40 -23.26 4.42 -14.72
N SER A 41 -22.29 5.31 -14.91
CA SER A 41 -22.50 6.75 -15.08
C SER A 41 -21.50 7.34 -16.08
N SER A 42 -21.92 8.38 -16.80
CA SER A 42 -21.06 9.21 -17.66
C SER A 42 -20.57 10.48 -16.98
N ASP A 43 -21.08 10.79 -15.79
CA ASP A 43 -20.67 11.93 -14.96
C ASP A 43 -20.59 11.47 -13.50
N VAL A 44 -19.43 11.65 -12.88
CA VAL A 44 -19.16 11.20 -11.52
C VAL A 44 -18.57 12.37 -10.75
N VAL A 45 -19.37 12.92 -9.84
CA VAL A 45 -18.91 13.93 -8.89
C VAL A 45 -18.68 13.24 -7.56
N LEU A 46 -17.42 13.16 -7.15
CA LEU A 46 -17.04 12.55 -5.90
C LEU A 46 -17.11 13.58 -4.79
N ASP A 47 -17.89 13.26 -3.77
CA ASP A 47 -17.93 14.02 -2.53
C ASP A 47 -17.19 13.23 -1.45
N LYS A 48 -16.35 13.91 -0.67
CA LYS A 48 -15.67 13.32 0.48
C LYS A 48 -16.69 12.73 1.47
N ASP A 49 -17.86 13.35 1.60
CA ASP A 49 -18.90 12.98 2.56
C ASP A 49 -19.67 11.73 2.11
N ALA A 50 -19.41 11.23 0.89
CA ALA A 50 -19.94 9.98 0.33
C ALA A 50 -18.94 8.81 0.42
N ALA A 51 -18.01 8.85 1.37
CA ALA A 51 -17.06 7.76 1.61
C ALA A 51 -17.78 6.42 1.87
N GLY A 52 -17.25 5.33 1.31
CA GLY A 52 -17.85 3.99 1.40
C GLY A 52 -19.10 3.75 0.53
N GLN A 53 -19.58 4.77 -0.20
CA GLN A 53 -20.66 4.60 -1.18
C GLN A 53 -20.12 4.21 -2.55
N ASP A 54 -20.88 3.42 -3.29
CA ASP A 54 -20.58 3.08 -4.69
C ASP A 54 -20.62 4.33 -5.57
N ALA A 55 -19.51 4.62 -6.27
CA ALA A 55 -19.39 5.79 -7.12
C ALA A 55 -19.43 5.46 -8.61
N LEU A 56 -18.84 4.33 -9.01
CA LEU A 56 -18.82 3.89 -10.40
C LEU A 56 -18.76 2.37 -10.50
N THR A 57 -19.66 1.77 -11.27
CA THR A 57 -19.54 0.37 -11.70
C THR A 57 -19.01 0.31 -13.12
N VAL A 58 -17.94 -0.45 -13.30
CA VAL A 58 -17.35 -0.78 -14.60
C VAL A 58 -17.75 -2.22 -14.92
N SER A 59 -18.33 -2.47 -16.10
CA SER A 59 -18.79 -3.81 -16.49
C SER A 59 -18.50 -4.09 -17.96
N TRP A 60 -18.17 -5.34 -18.28
CA TRP A 60 -17.86 -5.74 -19.65
C TRP A 60 -18.42 -7.11 -19.99
N THR A 61 -18.58 -7.35 -21.29
CA THR A 61 -19.07 -8.64 -21.80
C THR A 61 -17.95 -9.68 -21.81
N ASP A 62 -18.30 -10.92 -21.50
CA ASP A 62 -17.41 -12.08 -21.64
C ASP A 62 -17.13 -12.36 -23.13
N PRO A 63 -15.87 -12.36 -23.58
CA PRO A 63 -15.55 -12.67 -24.97
C PRO A 63 -15.74 -14.15 -25.29
N ASP A 64 -16.34 -14.45 -26.44
CA ASP A 64 -16.36 -15.80 -26.99
C ASP A 64 -15.02 -16.11 -27.68
N PHE A 65 -14.09 -16.69 -26.94
CA PHE A 65 -12.79 -17.13 -27.46
C PHE A 65 -12.87 -18.38 -28.35
N GLY A 66 -14.05 -19.01 -28.46
CA GLY A 66 -14.22 -20.32 -29.12
C GLY A 66 -13.83 -21.51 -28.25
N PHE A 67 -13.41 -21.27 -26.99
CA PHE A 67 -13.09 -22.27 -25.97
C PHE A 67 -13.20 -21.65 -24.57
N ASP A 68 -13.22 -22.49 -23.53
CA ASP A 68 -13.23 -22.06 -22.13
C ASP A 68 -11.83 -21.56 -21.71
N ALA A 69 -11.66 -20.25 -21.61
CA ALA A 69 -10.39 -19.61 -21.29
C ALA A 69 -10.41 -19.06 -19.87
N GLY A 70 -9.35 -19.32 -19.09
CA GLY A 70 -9.11 -18.66 -17.81
C GLY A 70 -8.61 -17.22 -17.99
N ALA A 71 -9.42 -16.37 -18.63
CA ALA A 71 -9.07 -14.99 -18.93
C ALA A 71 -9.01 -14.13 -17.66
N GLU A 72 -7.98 -13.30 -17.56
CA GLU A 72 -7.87 -12.26 -16.53
C GLU A 72 -8.10 -10.87 -17.13
N TYR A 73 -8.69 -9.99 -16.35
CA TYR A 73 -9.06 -8.65 -16.78
C TYR A 73 -8.36 -7.57 -15.95
N LYS A 74 -7.97 -6.50 -16.63
CA LYS A 74 -7.44 -5.27 -16.05
C LYS A 74 -8.26 -4.08 -16.53
N ILE A 75 -8.57 -3.17 -15.63
CA ILE A 75 -9.27 -1.92 -15.91
C ILE A 75 -8.22 -0.82 -15.98
N VAL A 76 -8.07 -0.19 -17.13
CA VAL A 76 -7.12 0.91 -17.35
C VAL A 76 -7.88 2.22 -17.38
N PHE A 77 -7.66 3.08 -16.39
CA PHE A 77 -8.10 4.46 -16.41
C PHE A 77 -6.99 5.35 -16.98
N ALA A 78 -7.35 6.34 -17.79
CA ALA A 78 -6.38 7.29 -18.34
C ALA A 78 -6.93 8.71 -18.42
N SER A 79 -6.04 9.68 -18.21
CA SER A 79 -6.30 11.12 -18.39
C SER A 79 -5.01 11.80 -18.85
N GLY A 80 -5.06 12.44 -20.02
CA GLY A 80 -3.85 12.95 -20.68
C GLY A 80 -2.85 11.82 -20.99
N GLU A 81 -1.60 11.98 -20.56
CA GLU A 81 -0.52 10.99 -20.75
C GLU A 81 -0.42 9.97 -19.59
N LYS A 82 -1.21 10.14 -18.53
CA LYS A 82 -1.15 9.29 -17.34
C LYS A 82 -2.21 8.18 -17.42
N SER A 83 -1.84 7.01 -16.92
CA SER A 83 -2.75 5.88 -16.74
C SER A 83 -2.57 5.23 -15.38
N VAL A 84 -3.63 4.63 -14.88
CA VAL A 84 -3.67 3.80 -13.66
C VAL A 84 -4.40 2.51 -14.02
N THR A 85 -3.76 1.38 -13.74
CA THR A 85 -4.30 0.04 -14.03
C THR A 85 -4.74 -0.64 -12.75
N VAL A 86 -5.95 -1.21 -12.76
CA VAL A 86 -6.56 -1.92 -11.65
C VAL A 86 -6.86 -3.35 -12.06
N ALA A 87 -6.35 -4.34 -11.33
CA ALA A 87 -6.68 -5.74 -11.58
C ALA A 87 -8.16 -6.03 -11.24
N ALA A 88 -8.82 -6.83 -12.08
CA ALA A 88 -10.18 -7.33 -11.89
C ALA A 88 -10.27 -8.86 -11.85
N GLY A 89 -9.15 -9.57 -12.05
CA GLY A 89 -9.12 -11.04 -12.05
C GLY A 89 -10.06 -11.60 -13.11
N THR A 90 -10.86 -12.61 -12.76
CA THR A 90 -11.81 -13.27 -13.67
C THR A 90 -13.22 -12.65 -13.63
N SER A 91 -13.43 -11.58 -12.86
CA SER A 91 -14.75 -10.94 -12.76
C SER A 91 -15.08 -10.18 -14.04
N LEU A 92 -16.38 -10.02 -14.36
CA LEU A 92 -16.86 -9.24 -15.52
C LEU A 92 -17.40 -7.85 -15.13
N SER A 93 -17.30 -7.52 -13.84
CA SER A 93 -17.67 -6.22 -13.31
C SER A 93 -16.83 -5.88 -12.09
N LYS A 94 -16.64 -4.60 -11.84
CA LYS A 94 -16.03 -4.07 -10.62
C LYS A 94 -16.74 -2.80 -10.20
N VAL A 95 -17.13 -2.76 -8.93
CA VAL A 95 -17.67 -1.57 -8.29
C VAL A 95 -16.52 -0.82 -7.64
N PHE A 96 -16.47 0.50 -7.87
CA PHE A 96 -15.54 1.41 -7.24
C PHE A 96 -16.29 2.29 -6.26
N GLU A 97 -15.91 2.21 -4.99
CA GLU A 97 -16.38 3.15 -3.98
C GLU A 97 -15.78 4.54 -4.20
N THR A 98 -16.45 5.57 -3.69
CA THR A 98 -16.05 6.98 -3.76
C THR A 98 -14.58 7.20 -3.43
N VAL A 99 -14.08 6.62 -2.33
CA VAL A 99 -12.68 6.79 -1.89
C VAL A 99 -11.70 6.11 -2.84
N GLN A 100 -12.03 4.90 -3.30
CA GLN A 100 -11.19 4.12 -4.20
C GLN A 100 -11.05 4.82 -5.56
N LEU A 101 -12.18 5.29 -6.11
CA LEU A 101 -12.18 6.04 -7.36
C LEU A 101 -11.44 7.36 -7.19
N ASN A 102 -11.65 8.10 -6.09
CA ASN A 102 -10.96 9.37 -5.85
C ASN A 102 -9.43 9.20 -5.86
N LYS A 103 -8.89 8.14 -5.23
CA LYS A 103 -7.45 7.84 -5.27
C LYS A 103 -6.93 7.59 -6.69
N ILE A 104 -7.67 6.84 -7.51
CA ILE A 104 -7.32 6.59 -8.92
C ILE A 104 -7.27 7.92 -9.68
N LEU A 105 -8.29 8.76 -9.52
CA LEU A 105 -8.38 10.06 -10.18
C LEU A 105 -7.23 10.99 -9.77
N LEU A 106 -6.90 11.06 -8.47
CA LEU A 106 -5.77 11.85 -7.99
C LEU A 106 -4.42 11.32 -8.51
N ASN A 107 -4.26 9.99 -8.64
CA ASN A 107 -3.04 9.39 -9.22
C ASN A 107 -2.91 9.66 -10.73
N LEU A 108 -4.03 9.80 -11.44
CA LEU A 108 -4.07 10.32 -12.81
C LEU A 108 -3.73 11.83 -12.87
N GLY A 109 -3.60 12.50 -11.73
CA GLY A 109 -3.25 13.91 -11.63
C GLY A 109 -4.43 14.87 -11.77
N LEU A 110 -5.67 14.39 -11.59
CA LEU A 110 -6.82 15.29 -11.55
C LEU A 110 -6.72 16.22 -10.34
N LYS A 111 -7.11 17.49 -10.54
CA LYS A 111 -7.26 18.45 -9.46
C LYS A 111 -8.65 18.32 -8.84
N GLY A 112 -8.75 18.40 -7.52
CA GLY A 112 -10.06 18.32 -6.89
C GLY A 112 -10.96 19.50 -7.26
N GLY A 113 -12.27 19.26 -7.23
CA GLY A 113 -13.29 20.24 -7.62
C GLY A 113 -13.29 20.63 -9.11
N THR A 114 -12.40 20.03 -9.92
CA THR A 114 -12.28 20.34 -11.35
C THR A 114 -12.79 19.18 -12.19
N PRO A 115 -13.94 19.33 -12.89
CA PRO A 115 -14.43 18.32 -13.81
C PRO A 115 -13.42 18.02 -14.91
N THR A 116 -12.97 16.77 -15.00
CA THR A 116 -11.92 16.35 -15.93
C THR A 116 -12.33 15.04 -16.62
N PRO A 117 -12.16 14.92 -17.95
CA PRO A 117 -12.47 13.68 -18.65
C PRO A 117 -11.46 12.57 -18.30
N VAL A 118 -11.99 11.36 -18.13
CA VAL A 118 -11.22 10.13 -17.89
C VAL A 118 -11.73 9.06 -18.83
N SER A 119 -10.82 8.40 -19.54
CA SER A 119 -11.13 7.25 -20.41
C SER A 119 -10.86 5.94 -19.69
N VAL A 120 -11.69 4.94 -19.94
CA VAL A 120 -11.58 3.59 -19.40
C VAL A 120 -11.48 2.59 -20.55
N VAL A 121 -10.60 1.60 -20.40
CA VAL A 121 -10.44 0.45 -21.30
C VAL A 121 -10.28 -0.82 -20.47
N ILE A 122 -10.85 -1.93 -20.93
CA ILE A 122 -10.59 -3.26 -20.37
C ILE A 122 -9.50 -3.93 -21.20
N GLU A 123 -8.42 -4.33 -20.54
CA GLU A 123 -7.42 -5.24 -21.10
C GLU A 123 -7.71 -6.66 -20.64
N THR A 124 -7.89 -7.55 -21.60
CA THR A 124 -8.07 -8.99 -21.37
C THR A 124 -6.75 -9.70 -21.61
N VAL A 125 -6.33 -10.53 -20.67
CA VAL A 125 -5.09 -11.30 -20.68
C VAL A 125 -5.42 -12.78 -20.72
N LEU A 126 -5.05 -13.45 -21.81
CA LEU A 126 -5.22 -14.90 -21.98
C LEU A 126 -3.92 -15.67 -21.68
N SER A 127 -2.78 -15.05 -21.97
CA SER A 127 -1.44 -15.56 -21.69
C SER A 127 -0.43 -14.42 -21.79
N ALA A 128 0.86 -14.70 -21.56
CA ALA A 128 1.94 -13.73 -21.78
C ALA A 128 2.03 -13.20 -23.22
N TYR A 129 1.42 -13.88 -24.20
CA TYR A 129 1.53 -13.55 -25.62
C TYR A 129 0.20 -13.22 -26.30
N HIS A 130 -0.93 -13.40 -25.60
CA HIS A 130 -2.27 -13.17 -26.16
C HIS A 130 -3.12 -12.37 -25.20
N GLY A 131 -3.76 -11.33 -25.75
CA GLY A 131 -4.69 -10.47 -25.06
C GLY A 131 -5.43 -9.59 -26.06
N MET A 132 -6.41 -8.85 -25.57
CA MET A 132 -7.22 -7.94 -26.38
C MET A 132 -7.75 -6.79 -25.53
N SER A 133 -8.19 -5.72 -26.19
CA SER A 133 -8.75 -4.54 -25.53
C SER A 133 -10.21 -4.34 -25.91
N SER A 134 -11.01 -3.80 -24.98
CA SER A 134 -12.38 -3.34 -25.26
C SER A 134 -12.40 -2.07 -26.09
N ASN A 135 -13.61 -1.62 -26.45
CA ASN A 135 -13.85 -0.21 -26.76
C ASN A 135 -13.43 0.70 -25.60
N SER A 136 -13.03 1.94 -25.91
CA SER A 136 -12.77 2.98 -24.91
C SER A 136 -14.06 3.74 -24.59
N VAL A 137 -14.36 3.91 -23.30
CA VAL A 137 -15.51 4.69 -22.81
C VAL A 137 -14.99 5.79 -21.89
N SER A 138 -15.45 7.02 -22.10
CA SER A 138 -15.07 8.15 -21.25
C SER A 138 -16.22 8.57 -20.35
N PHE A 139 -15.88 9.03 -19.14
CA PHE A 139 -16.78 9.73 -18.23
C PHE A 139 -16.11 11.02 -17.75
N THR A 140 -16.92 11.99 -17.33
CA THR A 140 -16.43 13.18 -16.65
C THR A 140 -16.31 12.87 -15.17
N ALA A 141 -15.14 13.10 -14.58
CA ALA A 141 -14.87 12.85 -13.18
C ALA A 141 -14.54 14.16 -12.47
N THR A 142 -15.16 14.40 -11.32
CA THR A 142 -14.79 15.48 -10.40
C THR A 142 -14.28 14.84 -9.12
N ALA A 143 -12.95 14.76 -8.97
CA ALA A 143 -12.32 14.32 -7.74
C ALA A 143 -12.54 15.37 -6.62
N TYR A 144 -12.42 14.97 -5.36
CA TYR A 144 -12.28 15.90 -4.24
C TYR A 144 -10.83 15.87 -3.73
N GLU A 145 -10.37 16.99 -3.18
CA GLU A 145 -9.06 17.05 -2.53
C GLU A 145 -9.17 16.40 -1.15
N ASP A 146 -8.41 15.33 -0.95
CA ASP A 146 -8.31 14.62 0.34
C ASP A 146 -6.88 14.60 0.88
N LYS A 147 -6.07 15.56 0.44
CA LYS A 147 -4.73 15.76 0.95
C LYS A 147 -4.68 17.08 1.69
N LEU A 148 -4.02 17.06 2.84
CA LEU A 148 -3.40 18.26 3.36
C LEU A 148 -2.60 18.92 2.22
N ASP A 149 -2.79 20.22 2.03
CA ASP A 149 -2.20 20.93 0.88
C ASP A 149 -0.67 20.96 0.99
N LEU A 150 -0.03 20.17 0.12
CA LEU A 150 1.41 19.99 -0.03
C LEU A 150 2.04 21.03 -0.97
N SER A 151 1.36 22.12 -1.31
CA SER A 151 1.89 23.18 -2.19
C SER A 151 3.08 23.93 -1.58
N THR A 152 3.29 23.80 -0.27
CA THR A 152 4.45 24.38 0.42
C THR A 152 5.74 23.63 0.07
N ILE A 153 6.82 24.39 -0.07
CA ILE A 153 8.18 23.88 -0.33
C ILE A 153 8.95 23.52 0.94
N TRP A 154 8.31 23.66 2.11
CA TRP A 154 8.97 23.48 3.40
C TRP A 154 8.87 22.05 3.91
N GLY A 155 9.91 21.60 4.61
CA GLY A 155 9.92 20.29 5.25
C GLY A 155 10.77 20.24 6.51
N VAL A 156 10.61 19.14 7.25
CA VAL A 156 11.35 18.79 8.46
C VAL A 156 12.43 17.75 8.10
N VAL A 157 13.67 18.03 8.47
CA VAL A 157 14.84 17.18 8.22
C VAL A 157 15.63 17.00 9.51
N GLY A 158 16.34 15.89 9.67
CA GLY A 158 17.16 15.70 10.87
C GLY A 158 17.55 14.27 11.17
N SER A 159 18.50 14.09 12.07
CA SER A 159 18.88 12.77 12.59
C SER A 159 17.71 12.05 13.27
N ALA A 160 16.73 12.80 13.77
CA ALA A 160 15.49 12.25 14.33
C ALA A 160 14.48 11.79 13.27
N THR A 161 14.55 12.29 12.03
CA THR A 161 13.61 11.94 10.97
C THR A 161 13.95 10.59 10.34
N VAL A 162 12.98 9.95 9.69
CA VAL A 162 13.18 8.65 9.00
C VAL A 162 14.24 8.71 7.90
N ASN A 163 14.43 9.88 7.29
CA ASN A 163 15.31 10.09 6.14
C ASN A 163 16.67 10.69 6.50
N GLY A 164 16.89 11.07 7.77
CA GLY A 164 18.16 11.66 8.20
C GLY A 164 18.40 13.07 7.64
N TRP A 165 19.66 13.52 7.67
CA TRP A 165 20.07 14.84 7.16
C TRP A 165 20.17 14.92 5.63
N ASP A 166 20.46 13.78 5.00
CA ASP A 166 20.79 13.69 3.58
C ASP A 166 19.62 13.17 2.72
N GLY A 167 18.54 12.70 3.35
CA GLY A 167 17.35 12.23 2.65
C GLY A 167 16.31 13.33 2.42
N PRO A 168 15.19 13.01 1.76
CA PRO A 168 14.11 13.94 1.51
C PRO A 168 13.40 14.36 2.81
N ASP A 169 12.97 15.61 2.87
CA ASP A 169 12.28 16.17 4.04
C ASP A 169 10.93 15.49 4.29
N MET A 170 10.56 15.39 5.56
CA MET A 170 9.18 15.12 5.96
C MET A 170 8.35 16.38 5.68
N PRO A 171 7.22 16.30 4.97
CA PRO A 171 6.55 17.49 4.45
C PRO A 171 5.85 18.31 5.55
N PHE A 172 5.88 19.63 5.38
CA PHE A 172 4.84 20.51 5.93
C PHE A 172 3.64 20.58 4.99
N TYR A 173 2.51 21.03 5.54
CA TYR A 173 1.26 21.29 4.84
C TYR A 173 0.79 22.71 5.12
N THR A 174 0.14 23.34 4.15
CA THR A 174 -0.50 24.64 4.39
C THR A 174 -1.71 24.49 5.31
N THR A 175 -2.10 25.58 5.95
CA THR A 175 -3.31 25.66 6.77
C THR A 175 -4.22 26.75 6.24
N SER A 176 -5.44 26.84 6.78
CA SER A 176 -6.35 27.96 6.48
C SER A 176 -5.85 29.31 7.03
N ILE A 177 -4.79 29.32 7.85
CA ILE A 177 -4.18 30.53 8.38
C ILE A 177 -2.97 30.86 7.51
N ALA A 178 -2.95 32.08 6.95
CA ALA A 178 -1.84 32.56 6.14
C ALA A 178 -0.50 32.43 6.89
N ASP A 179 0.53 32.03 6.15
CA ASP A 179 1.91 31.81 6.62
C ASP A 179 2.08 30.72 7.69
N VAL A 180 1.01 30.02 8.09
CA VAL A 180 1.08 28.94 9.07
C VAL A 180 1.06 27.60 8.36
N LEU A 181 2.10 26.81 8.61
CA LEU A 181 2.27 25.45 8.15
C LEU A 181 2.14 24.46 9.32
N VAL A 182 1.73 23.24 9.02
CA VAL A 182 1.65 22.14 9.99
C VAL A 182 2.38 20.90 9.46
N ALA A 183 3.01 20.13 10.33
CA ALA A 183 3.54 18.80 10.01
C ALA A 183 3.13 17.81 11.10
N TYR A 184 2.81 16.58 10.69
CA TYR A 184 2.57 15.45 11.59
C TYR A 184 3.67 14.43 11.35
N VAL A 185 4.57 14.25 12.32
CA VAL A 185 5.80 13.46 12.14
C VAL A 185 6.03 12.51 13.30
N THR A 186 6.46 11.29 12.99
CA THR A 186 7.05 10.39 13.98
C THR A 186 8.56 10.55 13.93
N LEU A 187 9.15 10.90 15.07
CA LEU A 187 10.57 11.21 15.23
C LEU A 187 11.23 10.22 16.20
N ASN A 188 12.50 9.93 15.97
CA ASN A 188 13.39 9.29 16.93
C ASN A 188 14.03 10.34 17.85
N THR A 189 14.71 9.91 18.91
CA THR A 189 15.56 10.83 19.68
C THR A 189 16.71 11.31 18.79
N GLY A 190 16.90 12.62 18.69
CA GLY A 190 17.90 13.22 17.82
C GLY A 190 17.66 14.72 17.67
N GLU A 191 17.91 15.24 16.49
CA GLU A 191 17.77 16.65 16.17
C GLU A 191 17.02 16.84 14.85
N ILE A 192 16.39 18.01 14.68
CA ILE A 192 15.72 18.43 13.44
C ILE A 192 16.05 19.88 13.06
N LYS A 193 15.75 20.22 11.80
CA LYS A 193 15.65 21.57 11.24
C LYS A 193 14.47 21.66 10.28
N PHE A 194 14.11 22.90 9.92
CA PHE A 194 13.17 23.15 8.83
C PHE A 194 13.92 23.72 7.63
N ARG A 195 13.71 23.20 6.44
CA ARG A 195 14.35 23.73 5.23
C ARG A 195 13.38 23.79 4.07
N SER A 196 13.70 24.65 3.11
CA SER A 196 12.90 24.83 1.90
C SER A 196 13.52 24.09 0.71
N ASN A 197 12.68 23.64 -0.22
CA ASN A 197 13.07 22.97 -1.46
C ASN A 197 13.97 21.74 -1.26
N ASN A 198 13.87 21.06 -0.11
CA ASN A 198 14.77 19.96 0.23
C ASN A 198 16.27 20.35 0.13
N SER A 199 16.58 21.62 0.41
CA SER A 199 17.89 22.24 0.19
C SER A 199 18.34 23.03 1.43
N TRP A 200 19.65 23.02 1.68
CA TRP A 200 20.26 23.79 2.77
C TRP A 200 20.35 25.29 2.51
N THR A 201 20.02 25.78 1.30
CA THR A 201 20.11 27.20 0.92
C THR A 201 19.33 28.10 1.87
N LEU A 202 18.11 27.73 2.23
CA LEU A 202 17.29 28.44 3.20
C LEU A 202 16.74 27.42 4.19
N ASN A 203 17.24 27.50 5.42
CA ASN A 203 16.90 26.62 6.52
C ASN A 203 16.80 27.41 7.83
N TYR A 204 16.00 26.91 8.75
CA TYR A 204 15.76 27.48 10.05
C TYR A 204 16.09 26.45 11.15
N GLY A 205 16.73 26.96 12.19
CA GLY A 205 16.99 26.28 13.46
C GLY A 205 16.53 27.15 14.63
N ASP A 206 16.87 26.77 15.85
CA ASP A 206 16.53 27.50 17.08
C ASP A 206 17.74 27.54 18.00
N SER A 207 18.57 28.59 17.88
CA SER A 207 19.79 28.72 18.68
C SER A 207 19.51 29.05 20.15
N GLY A 208 18.32 29.58 20.46
CA GLY A 208 17.90 29.93 21.81
C GLY A 208 17.13 28.83 22.53
N LEU A 209 16.65 27.82 21.80
CA LEU A 209 15.61 26.88 22.24
C LEU A 209 14.38 27.60 22.83
N ASP A 210 14.04 28.75 22.24
CA ASP A 210 13.01 29.65 22.73
C ASP A 210 11.74 29.67 21.87
N GLY A 211 11.71 28.82 20.82
CA GLY A 211 10.61 28.72 19.87
C GLY A 211 10.64 29.76 18.75
N ASN A 212 11.63 30.66 18.74
CA ASN A 212 11.89 31.55 17.61
C ASN A 212 12.89 30.88 16.66
N LEU A 213 12.63 31.02 15.36
CA LEU A 213 13.44 30.40 14.32
C LEU A 213 14.46 31.39 13.77
N ASP A 214 15.72 30.97 13.77
CA ASP A 214 16.85 31.70 13.24
C ASP A 214 17.26 31.12 11.89
N GLU A 215 17.44 31.98 10.87
CA GLU A 215 17.96 31.55 9.58
C GLU A 215 19.37 30.97 9.76
N GLY A 216 19.54 29.69 9.43
CA GLY A 216 20.79 28.97 9.65
C GLY A 216 21.12 28.67 11.11
N GLY A 217 20.19 28.88 12.06
CA GLY A 217 20.40 28.65 13.50
C GLY A 217 20.73 27.21 13.90
N ASP A 218 20.91 26.95 15.18
CA ASP A 218 21.28 25.61 15.68
C ASP A 218 20.16 24.58 15.49
N ASN A 219 20.51 23.30 15.50
CA ASN A 219 19.54 22.23 15.36
C ASN A 219 18.60 22.15 16.59
N ILE A 220 17.34 21.77 16.36
CA ILE A 220 16.33 21.60 17.40
C ILE A 220 16.40 20.17 17.94
N PRO A 221 16.77 19.95 19.22
CA PRO A 221 16.79 18.62 19.81
C PRO A 221 15.36 18.11 20.07
N VAL A 222 15.12 16.83 19.81
CA VAL A 222 13.82 16.17 19.98
C VAL A 222 13.98 14.78 20.61
N THR A 223 12.96 14.37 21.37
CA THR A 223 12.84 13.00 21.88
C THR A 223 12.02 12.14 20.92
N ALA A 224 12.13 10.81 21.04
CA ALA A 224 11.31 9.91 20.26
C ALA A 224 9.80 10.09 20.57
N GLY A 225 8.97 10.15 19.52
CA GLY A 225 7.53 10.31 19.65
C GLY A 225 6.86 10.77 18.35
N THR A 226 5.53 10.84 18.36
CA THR A 226 4.75 11.46 17.28
C THR A 226 4.33 12.87 17.67
N TYR A 227 4.56 13.82 16.78
CA TYR A 227 4.44 15.24 17.04
C TYR A 227 3.59 15.94 15.98
N LYS A 228 2.91 16.99 16.43
CA LYS A 228 2.41 18.06 15.57
C LYS A 228 3.36 19.25 15.69
N ILE A 229 3.92 19.66 14.57
CA ILE A 229 4.78 20.85 14.47
C ILE A 229 3.99 21.92 13.74
N THR A 230 3.90 23.11 14.32
CA THR A 230 3.34 24.30 13.65
C THR A 230 4.47 25.26 13.38
N PHE A 231 4.60 25.75 12.14
CA PHE A 231 5.63 26.69 11.71
C PHE A 231 4.96 27.92 11.10
N ASN A 232 5.13 29.09 11.71
CA ASN A 232 4.66 30.36 11.20
C ASN A 232 5.79 31.11 10.47
N LEU A 233 5.68 31.23 9.15
CA LEU A 233 6.64 31.90 8.27
C LEU A 233 6.66 33.43 8.45
N GLY A 234 5.53 34.03 8.83
CA GLY A 234 5.42 35.47 9.02
C GLY A 234 6.07 35.95 10.31
N THR A 235 6.01 35.16 11.39
CA THR A 235 6.63 35.49 12.68
C THR A 235 7.95 34.76 12.94
N LEU A 236 8.31 33.79 12.11
CA LEU A 236 9.42 32.85 12.32
C LEU A 236 9.37 32.21 13.70
N LYS A 237 8.23 31.59 14.01
CA LYS A 237 8.05 30.84 15.27
C LYS A 237 7.60 29.43 14.97
N TYR A 238 7.96 28.51 15.85
CA TYR A 238 7.40 27.17 15.82
C TYR A 238 6.89 26.74 17.20
N THR A 239 5.94 25.81 17.16
CA THR A 239 5.53 25.05 18.33
C THR A 239 5.56 23.58 17.98
N MET A 240 5.99 22.77 18.93
CA MET A 240 5.96 21.31 18.83
C MET A 240 5.25 20.75 20.04
N GLU A 241 4.24 19.94 19.79
CA GLU A 241 3.52 19.22 20.83
C GLU A 241 3.45 17.73 20.48
N THR A 242 3.42 16.88 21.50
CA THR A 242 3.07 15.47 21.30
C THR A 242 1.71 15.42 20.62
N TYR A 243 1.53 14.51 19.68
CA TYR A 243 0.29 14.36 18.95
C TYR A 243 0.19 12.92 18.49
N SER A 244 -0.30 12.06 19.39
CA SER A 244 -0.38 10.62 19.16
C SER A 244 -1.79 10.12 19.36
N TRP A 245 -2.21 9.24 18.46
CA TRP A 245 -3.38 8.40 18.62
C TRP A 245 -2.94 6.96 18.82
N GLY A 246 -3.68 6.23 19.64
CA GLY A 246 -3.38 4.84 19.92
C GLY A 246 -4.63 4.01 20.16
N LEU A 247 -4.45 2.68 20.07
CA LEU A 247 -5.46 1.70 20.44
C LEU A 247 -5.25 1.29 21.90
N VAL A 248 -6.33 1.31 22.68
CA VAL A 248 -6.36 0.89 24.09
C VAL A 248 -7.52 -0.08 24.31
N GLY A 249 -7.36 -1.07 25.18
CA GLY A 249 -8.41 -2.04 25.51
C GLY A 249 -7.86 -3.45 25.74
N ASP A 250 -8.67 -4.36 26.26
CA ASP A 250 -8.27 -5.75 26.54
C ASP A 250 -7.98 -6.57 25.28
N ALA A 251 -8.48 -6.13 24.12
CA ALA A 251 -8.05 -6.66 22.81
C ALA A 251 -6.58 -6.30 22.49
N THR A 252 -6.04 -5.22 23.07
CA THR A 252 -4.68 -4.73 22.78
C THR A 252 -3.63 -5.36 23.71
N THR A 253 -2.34 -5.20 23.40
CA THR A 253 -1.25 -5.80 24.19
C THR A 253 -1.22 -5.32 25.65
N ASN A 254 -1.53 -4.04 25.89
CA ASN A 254 -1.35 -3.39 27.19
C ASN A 254 -2.68 -3.13 27.93
N GLY A 255 -3.81 -3.65 27.44
CA GLY A 255 -5.09 -3.50 28.13
C GLY A 255 -5.59 -2.05 28.18
N TRP A 256 -6.33 -1.72 29.23
CA TRP A 256 -6.92 -0.38 29.46
C TRP A 256 -5.95 0.64 30.09
N ASP A 257 -4.83 0.15 30.65
CA ASP A 257 -3.87 0.96 31.39
C ASP A 257 -2.82 1.61 30.47
N GLY A 258 -2.61 1.04 29.28
CA GLY A 258 -1.61 1.51 28.32
C GLY A 258 -0.16 1.12 28.70
N PRO A 259 0.85 1.69 28.02
CA PRO A 259 0.72 2.65 26.92
C PRO A 259 -0.05 2.05 25.73
N ASP A 260 -0.72 2.91 24.97
CA ASP A 260 -1.53 2.53 23.83
C ASP A 260 -0.66 1.89 22.74
N MET A 261 -1.25 1.01 21.93
CA MET A 261 -0.62 0.62 20.67
C MET A 261 -0.60 1.84 19.74
N PRO A 262 0.58 2.35 19.35
CA PRO A 262 0.67 3.61 18.62
C PRO A 262 0.13 3.48 17.19
N MET A 263 -0.57 4.51 16.74
CA MET A 263 -0.93 4.70 15.33
C MET A 263 0.05 5.67 14.66
N THR A 264 0.30 5.47 13.36
CA THR A 264 1.10 6.36 12.53
C THR A 264 0.17 7.20 11.65
N TYR A 265 0.44 8.49 11.54
CA TYR A 265 -0.29 9.36 10.62
C TYR A 265 0.07 9.04 9.17
N ASP A 266 -0.94 8.86 8.33
CA ASP A 266 -0.84 8.68 6.89
C ASP A 266 -1.34 9.94 6.17
N SER A 267 -0.40 10.73 5.65
CA SER A 267 -0.70 11.97 4.94
C SER A 267 -1.29 11.79 3.55
N PHE A 268 -1.25 10.57 2.98
CA PHE A 268 -1.87 10.30 1.70
C PHE A 268 -3.38 10.16 1.79
N SER A 269 -3.90 9.86 2.99
CA SER A 269 -5.33 9.71 3.24
C SER A 269 -5.85 10.55 4.41
N ASP A 270 -5.01 11.39 5.03
CA ASP A 270 -5.34 12.19 6.22
C ASP A 270 -5.95 11.35 7.37
N THR A 271 -5.41 10.14 7.58
CA THR A 271 -5.87 9.20 8.61
C THR A 271 -4.75 8.74 9.53
N TRP A 272 -5.12 8.14 10.65
CA TRP A 272 -4.19 7.42 11.52
C TRP A 272 -4.31 5.93 11.27
N LYS A 273 -3.18 5.24 11.10
CA LYS A 273 -3.15 3.81 10.76
C LYS A 273 -2.27 3.01 11.69
N ALA A 274 -2.70 1.78 11.99
CA ALA A 274 -1.91 0.81 12.72
C ALA A 274 -2.08 -0.59 12.14
N ILE A 275 -0.96 -1.30 11.97
CA ILE A 275 -0.97 -2.73 11.65
C ILE A 275 -0.70 -3.47 12.96
N VAL A 276 -1.71 -4.18 13.46
CA VAL A 276 -1.72 -4.74 14.81
C VAL A 276 -2.22 -6.17 14.83
N THR A 277 -1.72 -6.94 15.81
CA THR A 277 -2.34 -8.20 16.23
C THR A 277 -3.20 -7.91 17.45
N LEU A 278 -4.50 -8.19 17.35
CA LEU A 278 -5.47 -7.99 18.42
C LEU A 278 -5.97 -9.34 18.94
N LYS A 279 -6.29 -9.40 20.22
CA LYS A 279 -7.01 -10.51 20.87
C LYS A 279 -8.51 -10.29 20.72
N ALA A 280 -9.30 -11.34 20.97
CA ALA A 280 -10.73 -11.16 21.16
C ALA A 280 -10.96 -10.33 22.44
N GLY A 281 -11.78 -9.28 22.34
CA GLY A 281 -12.03 -8.34 23.42
C GLY A 281 -12.60 -7.04 22.89
N GLU A 282 -12.32 -5.95 23.59
CA GLU A 282 -12.77 -4.61 23.28
C GLU A 282 -11.59 -3.65 23.13
N MET A 283 -11.81 -2.57 22.38
CA MET A 283 -10.86 -1.48 22.23
C MET A 283 -11.53 -0.11 22.11
N LYS A 284 -10.72 0.95 22.22
CA LYS A 284 -11.03 2.34 21.91
C LYS A 284 -9.84 3.02 21.26
N PHE A 285 -10.09 4.16 20.63
CA PHE A 285 -9.05 5.09 20.20
C PHE A 285 -8.83 6.13 21.29
N ARG A 286 -7.58 6.35 21.71
CA ARG A 286 -7.26 7.29 22.79
C ARG A 286 -6.17 8.25 22.36
N PHE A 287 -6.38 9.54 22.63
CA PHE A 287 -5.44 10.59 22.27
C PHE A 287 -4.42 10.77 23.39
N LYS A 288 -3.13 10.86 23.04
CA LYS A 288 -2.01 11.13 23.96
C LYS A 288 -1.92 10.17 25.16
N ASN A 289 -2.42 8.94 25.05
CA ASN A 289 -2.55 7.99 26.18
C ASN A 289 -3.40 8.55 27.35
N ASP A 290 -4.28 9.51 27.08
CA ASP A 290 -5.07 10.22 28.07
C ASP A 290 -6.58 10.06 27.79
N TRP A 291 -7.37 9.85 28.85
CA TRP A 291 -8.80 9.63 28.72
C TRP A 291 -9.60 10.90 28.38
N GLY A 292 -9.00 12.09 28.43
CA GLY A 292 -9.67 13.36 28.16
C GLY A 292 -10.26 13.45 26.75
N LEU A 293 -9.61 12.82 25.76
CA LEU A 293 -10.16 12.67 24.41
C LEU A 293 -9.98 11.23 23.92
N ASN A 294 -11.09 10.54 23.72
CA ASN A 294 -11.11 9.17 23.25
C ASN A 294 -12.37 8.93 22.41
N TYR A 295 -12.28 8.01 21.46
CA TYR A 295 -13.40 7.63 20.62
C TYR A 295 -13.76 6.15 20.79
N GLY A 296 -15.05 5.88 20.76
CA GLY A 296 -15.66 4.56 20.69
C GLY A 296 -16.76 4.56 19.63
N ASP A 297 -17.58 3.51 19.60
CA ASP A 297 -18.67 3.32 18.64
C ASP A 297 -19.93 2.85 19.37
N THR A 298 -20.85 3.79 19.57
CA THR A 298 -22.11 3.56 20.27
C THR A 298 -23.18 3.12 19.28
N GLY A 299 -23.41 1.80 19.22
CA GLY A 299 -24.37 1.21 18.28
C GLY A 299 -23.71 0.28 17.27
N ALA A 300 -22.37 0.25 17.24
CA ALA A 300 -21.57 -0.60 16.36
C ALA A 300 -21.88 -0.34 14.87
N ASP A 301 -22.02 0.94 14.51
CA ASP A 301 -22.37 1.38 13.16
C ASP A 301 -21.17 1.90 12.35
N GLY A 302 -19.97 1.90 12.94
CA GLY A 302 -18.74 2.35 12.31
C GLY A 302 -18.47 3.86 12.48
N THR A 303 -19.37 4.58 13.13
CA THR A 303 -19.21 6.01 13.47
C THR A 303 -18.50 6.17 14.81
N LEU A 304 -17.67 7.19 14.93
CA LEU A 304 -16.91 7.50 16.13
C LEU A 304 -17.60 8.56 16.96
N GLU A 305 -17.92 8.24 18.21
CA GLU A 305 -18.36 9.23 19.20
C GLU A 305 -17.29 9.48 20.26
N ASN A 306 -17.10 10.76 20.60
CA ASN A 306 -16.25 11.13 21.71
C ASN A 306 -16.82 10.53 23.01
N GLY A 307 -16.05 9.66 23.65
CA GLY A 307 -16.50 8.92 24.82
C GLY A 307 -17.50 7.81 24.53
N GLY A 308 -17.70 7.40 23.27
CA GLY A 308 -18.65 6.36 22.85
C GLY A 308 -18.39 4.98 23.45
N ALA A 309 -19.25 4.00 23.18
CA ALA A 309 -19.10 2.64 23.70
C ALA A 309 -17.82 1.96 23.19
N ASN A 310 -17.35 0.92 23.89
CA ASN A 310 -16.17 0.18 23.46
C ASN A 310 -16.44 -0.56 22.14
N ILE A 311 -15.41 -0.69 21.30
CA ILE A 311 -15.47 -1.38 20.01
C ILE A 311 -15.09 -2.84 20.22
N ALA A 312 -15.99 -3.77 19.93
CA ALA A 312 -15.72 -5.20 20.01
C ALA A 312 -14.82 -5.66 18.85
N VAL A 313 -13.83 -6.49 19.15
CA VAL A 313 -12.86 -7.01 18.18
C VAL A 313 -12.67 -8.51 18.36
N THR A 314 -12.55 -9.24 17.24
CA THR A 314 -12.16 -10.65 17.23
C THR A 314 -10.65 -10.82 17.19
N ALA A 315 -10.12 -11.96 17.62
CA ALA A 315 -8.68 -12.20 17.53
C ALA A 315 -8.23 -12.25 16.06
N GLY A 316 -7.15 -11.54 15.72
CA GLY A 316 -6.65 -11.48 14.35
C GLY A 316 -5.59 -10.42 14.12
N ASN A 317 -5.10 -10.37 12.89
CA ASN A 317 -4.19 -9.33 12.40
C ASN A 317 -4.99 -8.33 11.57
N TYR A 318 -4.84 -7.05 11.87
CA TYR A 318 -5.66 -5.99 11.29
C TYR A 318 -4.82 -4.80 10.84
N LEU A 319 -5.24 -4.19 9.73
CA LEU A 319 -5.00 -2.79 9.44
C LEU A 319 -6.18 -2.01 10.05
N VAL A 320 -5.89 -1.28 11.13
CA VAL A 320 -6.84 -0.38 11.76
C VAL A 320 -6.63 1.03 11.21
N THR A 321 -7.69 1.66 10.73
CA THR A 321 -7.68 3.05 10.26
C THR A 321 -8.63 3.88 11.12
N LEU A 322 -8.16 5.04 11.56
CA LEU A 322 -8.91 6.05 12.30
C LEU A 322 -9.00 7.32 11.44
N ASP A 323 -10.22 7.72 11.10
CA ASP A 323 -10.55 8.92 10.35
C ASP A 323 -11.26 9.91 11.26
N LEU A 324 -10.52 10.90 11.74
CA LEU A 324 -11.03 11.94 12.66
C LEU A 324 -11.81 13.04 11.93
N LYS A 325 -11.70 13.11 10.61
CA LYS A 325 -12.38 14.11 9.79
C LYS A 325 -13.82 13.68 9.53
N ASN A 326 -14.01 12.41 9.17
CA ASN A 326 -15.32 11.81 8.94
C ASN A 326 -15.89 11.15 10.20
N LEU A 327 -15.12 11.10 11.30
CA LEU A 327 -15.48 10.40 12.52
C LEU A 327 -15.86 8.95 12.24
N ALA A 328 -14.97 8.22 11.56
CA ALA A 328 -15.16 6.84 11.17
C ALA A 328 -13.90 6.02 11.43
N TYR A 329 -14.04 4.69 11.43
CA TYR A 329 -12.92 3.78 11.53
C TYR A 329 -13.12 2.50 10.72
N THR A 330 -12.02 1.80 10.44
CA THR A 330 -12.06 0.45 9.86
C THR A 330 -11.10 -0.48 10.60
N ILE A 331 -11.48 -1.76 10.68
CA ILE A 331 -10.66 -2.85 11.25
C ILE A 331 -10.63 -3.97 10.20
N THR A 332 -9.69 -3.88 9.27
CA THR A 332 -9.65 -4.77 8.10
C THR A 332 -8.61 -5.88 8.31
N PRO A 333 -8.97 -7.16 8.17
CA PRO A 333 -8.02 -8.26 8.27
C PRO A 333 -6.84 -8.08 7.31
N ILE A 334 -5.62 -8.34 7.77
CA ILE A 334 -4.41 -8.21 6.95
C ILE A 334 -3.37 -9.28 7.30
N ASN A 335 -2.59 -9.68 6.31
CA ASN A 335 -1.38 -10.45 6.54
C ASN A 335 -0.22 -9.51 6.89
N ILE A 336 0.45 -9.76 8.03
CA ILE A 336 1.60 -8.95 8.45
C ILE A 336 2.87 -9.62 7.94
N TRP A 337 3.50 -9.01 6.95
CA TRP A 337 4.75 -9.49 6.38
C TRP A 337 5.94 -9.30 7.32
N GLY A 338 6.87 -10.23 7.24
CA GLY A 338 8.14 -10.15 7.96
C GLY A 338 9.24 -10.94 7.26
N VAL A 339 10.49 -10.57 7.55
CA VAL A 339 11.69 -11.29 7.11
C VAL A 339 12.20 -12.20 8.23
N VAL A 340 12.61 -13.40 7.86
CA VAL A 340 13.10 -14.47 8.76
C VAL A 340 14.29 -15.16 8.10
N GLY A 341 15.14 -15.83 8.88
CA GLY A 341 16.24 -16.63 8.33
C GLY A 341 17.52 -16.58 9.15
N SER A 342 18.51 -17.39 8.79
CA SER A 342 19.81 -17.48 9.48
C SER A 342 20.59 -16.16 9.47
N ALA A 343 20.31 -15.28 8.50
CA ALA A 343 20.87 -13.94 8.43
C ALA A 343 20.16 -12.90 9.32
N THR A 344 18.94 -13.21 9.79
CA THR A 344 18.11 -12.27 10.58
C THR A 344 18.40 -12.40 12.08
N PRO A 345 18.14 -11.36 12.89
CA PRO A 345 18.37 -11.39 14.34
C PRO A 345 17.67 -12.54 15.08
N ASN A 346 16.55 -13.02 14.55
CA ASN A 346 15.69 -13.99 15.23
C ASN A 346 15.81 -15.42 14.65
N GLY A 347 16.67 -15.65 13.66
CA GLY A 347 16.86 -16.97 13.06
C GLY A 347 15.63 -17.50 12.31
N TRP A 348 15.57 -18.81 12.06
CA TRP A 348 14.45 -19.47 11.37
C TRP A 348 13.23 -19.72 12.27
N ASP A 349 13.46 -19.90 13.57
CA ASP A 349 12.43 -20.32 14.53
C ASP A 349 11.87 -19.15 15.35
N GLY A 350 12.45 -17.95 15.24
CA GLY A 350 12.00 -16.76 15.95
C GLY A 350 10.91 -15.98 15.22
N PRO A 351 10.34 -14.96 15.89
CA PRO A 351 9.39 -14.05 15.26
C PRO A 351 10.05 -13.30 14.11
N ASN A 352 9.28 -12.94 13.10
CA ASN A 352 9.81 -12.20 11.97
C ASN A 352 10.23 -10.79 12.39
N VAL A 353 11.25 -10.26 11.73
CA VAL A 353 11.43 -8.80 11.71
C VAL A 353 10.35 -8.22 10.81
N ARG A 354 9.45 -7.42 11.38
CA ARG A 354 8.22 -6.96 10.72
C ARG A 354 8.50 -5.84 9.72
N PHE A 355 7.83 -5.90 8.56
CA PHE A 355 7.76 -4.78 7.63
C PHE A 355 6.71 -3.77 8.09
N THR A 356 6.88 -2.52 7.65
CA THR A 356 5.84 -1.49 7.67
C THR A 356 5.24 -1.33 6.28
N LEU A 357 3.97 -1.00 6.17
CA LEU A 357 3.35 -0.70 4.87
C LEU A 357 3.76 0.72 4.42
N ASP A 358 4.12 0.86 3.15
CA ASP A 358 4.30 2.15 2.49
C ASP A 358 2.93 2.67 2.03
N PHE A 359 2.30 3.50 2.86
CA PHE A 359 0.96 4.04 2.56
C PHE A 359 0.89 4.93 1.31
N SER A 360 2.04 5.31 0.71
CA SER A 360 2.09 6.04 -0.55
C SER A 360 1.84 5.16 -1.78
N LYS A 361 1.92 3.83 -1.61
CA LYS A 361 1.82 2.84 -2.68
C LYS A 361 0.86 1.72 -2.29
N ASP A 362 0.29 1.08 -3.29
CA ASP A 362 -0.60 -0.06 -3.07
C ASP A 362 0.22 -1.32 -2.78
N ASP A 363 -0.06 -1.98 -1.65
CA ASP A 363 0.55 -3.23 -1.18
C ASP A 363 2.10 -3.32 -1.27
N VAL A 364 2.79 -2.22 -0.93
CA VAL A 364 4.25 -2.17 -0.82
C VAL A 364 4.67 -2.16 0.65
N TRP A 365 5.58 -3.05 1.02
CA TRP A 365 6.06 -3.25 2.38
C TRP A 365 7.55 -2.94 2.48
N VAL A 366 7.96 -2.22 3.51
CA VAL A 366 9.33 -1.69 3.65
C VAL A 366 9.90 -1.99 5.03
N ILE A 367 11.17 -2.41 5.04
CA ILE A 367 12.08 -2.30 6.19
C ILE A 367 13.16 -1.30 5.77
N ASN A 368 13.17 -0.12 6.39
CA ASN A 368 14.10 0.94 5.98
C ASN A 368 15.55 0.66 6.39
N ARG A 369 15.78 -0.13 7.44
CA ARG A 369 17.11 -0.59 7.86
C ARG A 369 17.00 -1.86 8.68
N ILE A 370 17.75 -2.89 8.31
CA ILE A 370 17.98 -4.10 9.09
C ILE A 370 19.46 -4.50 8.98
N ALA A 371 20.06 -4.84 10.11
CA ALA A 371 21.38 -5.46 10.14
C ALA A 371 21.22 -6.96 9.88
N LEU A 372 21.84 -7.45 8.81
CA LEU A 372 21.87 -8.86 8.45
C LEU A 372 23.29 -9.41 8.64
N THR A 373 23.40 -10.68 9.03
CA THR A 373 24.64 -11.44 8.97
C THR A 373 24.74 -12.17 7.63
N ALA A 374 25.90 -12.75 7.31
CA ALA A 374 26.01 -13.61 6.15
C ALA A 374 25.18 -14.89 6.39
N GLY A 375 24.26 -15.20 5.48
CA GLY A 375 23.32 -16.30 5.65
C GLY A 375 22.21 -16.25 4.61
N GLU A 376 21.02 -16.68 5.02
CA GLU A 376 19.85 -16.77 4.16
C GLU A 376 18.64 -16.10 4.81
N ILE A 377 17.72 -15.60 3.97
CA ILE A 377 16.42 -15.05 4.37
C ILE A 377 15.26 -15.66 3.58
N LYS A 378 14.06 -15.57 4.15
CA LYS A 378 12.76 -15.69 3.47
C LYS A 378 11.79 -14.64 3.99
N PHE A 379 10.69 -14.46 3.29
CA PHE A 379 9.58 -13.61 3.71
C PHE A 379 8.39 -14.49 4.07
N ARG A 380 7.75 -14.25 5.22
CA ARG A 380 6.56 -15.00 5.62
C ARG A 380 5.57 -14.13 6.38
N THR A 381 4.30 -14.49 6.31
CA THR A 381 3.23 -13.76 7.00
C THR A 381 3.04 -14.25 8.42
N ASN A 382 2.66 -13.36 9.32
CA ASN A 382 2.05 -13.71 10.61
C ASN A 382 2.91 -14.60 11.53
N ASP A 383 4.24 -14.54 11.42
CA ASP A 383 5.18 -15.46 12.10
C ASP A 383 4.89 -16.95 11.84
N SER A 384 4.20 -17.27 10.75
CA SER A 384 3.83 -18.63 10.33
C SER A 384 4.45 -18.98 8.98
N TRP A 385 4.63 -20.27 8.73
CA TRP A 385 5.09 -20.80 7.44
C TRP A 385 3.95 -21.02 6.44
N ASP A 386 2.69 -20.82 6.84
CA ASP A 386 1.49 -21.05 5.99
C ASP A 386 1.56 -20.32 4.65
N LEU A 387 1.97 -19.05 4.66
CA LEU A 387 2.27 -18.28 3.47
C LEU A 387 3.66 -17.66 3.59
N ASN A 388 4.55 -18.09 2.70
CA ASN A 388 5.92 -17.64 2.63
C ASN A 388 6.38 -17.52 1.17
N TYR A 389 7.29 -16.59 0.93
CA TYR A 389 7.93 -16.35 -0.36
C TYR A 389 9.45 -16.52 -0.25
N GLY A 390 10.02 -16.97 -1.37
CA GLY A 390 11.45 -16.98 -1.65
C GLY A 390 11.69 -16.56 -3.10
N ASP A 391 12.90 -16.76 -3.62
CA ASP A 391 13.27 -16.38 -4.99
C ASP A 391 14.01 -17.53 -5.68
N ASN A 392 13.32 -18.18 -6.61
CA ASN A 392 13.87 -19.21 -7.45
C ASN A 392 14.73 -18.59 -8.55
N GLY A 393 16.05 -18.73 -8.42
CA GLY A 393 17.00 -18.25 -9.42
C GLY A 393 17.51 -16.84 -9.18
N LEU A 394 17.18 -16.22 -8.03
CA LEU A 394 17.72 -14.94 -7.58
C LEU A 394 17.47 -13.81 -8.58
N ASN A 395 16.28 -13.78 -9.16
CA ASN A 395 15.90 -12.86 -10.22
C ASN A 395 15.12 -11.63 -9.71
N GLY A 396 14.82 -11.57 -8.41
CA GLY A 396 14.07 -10.48 -7.77
C GLY A 396 12.55 -10.66 -7.78
N THR A 397 12.03 -11.68 -8.46
CA THR A 397 10.61 -12.09 -8.42
C THR A 397 10.42 -13.11 -7.30
N LEU A 398 9.29 -13.01 -6.61
CA LEU A 398 8.96 -13.84 -5.46
C LEU A 398 8.04 -14.99 -5.88
N GLU A 399 8.39 -16.22 -5.51
CA GLU A 399 7.52 -17.39 -5.64
C GLU A 399 7.06 -17.91 -4.28
N VAL A 400 5.78 -18.31 -4.21
CA VAL A 400 5.23 -18.96 -3.02
C VAL A 400 6.02 -20.22 -2.74
N GLY A 401 6.57 -20.33 -1.52
CA GLY A 401 7.42 -21.46 -1.15
C GLY A 401 8.78 -21.50 -1.84
N GLY A 402 9.18 -20.45 -2.55
CA GLY A 402 10.44 -20.37 -3.30
C GLY A 402 11.71 -20.57 -2.45
N ALA A 403 12.85 -20.69 -3.12
CA ALA A 403 14.15 -20.93 -2.49
C ALA A 403 14.56 -19.80 -1.51
N ASN A 404 15.38 -20.16 -0.54
CA ASN A 404 15.99 -19.19 0.37
C ASN A 404 16.84 -18.17 -0.40
N ILE A 405 16.84 -16.91 0.05
CA ILE A 405 17.60 -15.83 -0.57
C ILE A 405 18.90 -15.66 0.21
N PRO A 406 20.07 -15.89 -0.39
CA PRO A 406 21.35 -15.67 0.27
C PRO A 406 21.65 -14.18 0.40
N VAL A 407 22.18 -13.76 1.53
CA VAL A 407 22.56 -12.38 1.82
C VAL A 407 23.94 -12.33 2.47
N THR A 408 24.68 -11.26 2.20
CA THR A 408 25.95 -10.97 2.87
C THR A 408 25.72 -10.14 4.12
N ALA A 409 26.71 -10.10 5.03
CA ALA A 409 26.62 -9.26 6.22
C ALA A 409 26.60 -7.77 5.82
N GLY A 410 25.70 -6.99 6.42
CA GLY A 410 25.55 -5.57 6.12
C GLY A 410 24.26 -4.97 6.66
N ASN A 411 24.11 -3.66 6.50
CA ASN A 411 22.84 -2.97 6.74
C ASN A 411 22.08 -2.85 5.42
N TYR A 412 20.79 -3.20 5.44
CA TYR A 412 19.97 -3.22 4.23
C TYR A 412 18.64 -2.50 4.43
N LYS A 413 18.17 -1.87 3.35
CA LYS A 413 16.76 -1.59 3.12
C LYS A 413 16.16 -2.75 2.32
N ILE A 414 15.00 -3.23 2.75
CA ILE A 414 14.24 -4.27 2.05
C ILE A 414 12.89 -3.69 1.64
N VAL A 415 12.50 -3.91 0.38
CA VAL A 415 11.16 -3.58 -0.13
C VAL A 415 10.53 -4.84 -0.70
N LEU A 416 9.31 -5.17 -0.30
CA LEU A 416 8.44 -6.15 -0.97
C LEU A 416 7.35 -5.38 -1.71
N ASP A 417 7.10 -5.73 -2.96
CA ASP A 417 6.10 -5.10 -3.80
C ASP A 417 5.11 -6.16 -4.30
N PHE A 418 3.90 -6.12 -3.75
CA PHE A 418 2.79 -6.99 -4.13
C PHE A 418 1.76 -6.28 -5.02
N SER A 419 2.03 -5.05 -5.48
CA SER A 419 1.13 -4.29 -6.37
C SER A 419 0.81 -5.06 -7.66
N ASN A 420 1.71 -5.94 -8.09
CA ASN A 420 1.45 -6.96 -9.10
C ASN A 420 1.40 -8.36 -8.46
N SER A 421 0.21 -8.77 -8.03
CA SER A 421 0.00 -10.07 -7.36
C SER A 421 0.40 -11.30 -8.19
N SER A 422 0.48 -11.21 -9.52
CA SER A 422 0.90 -12.33 -10.37
C SER A 422 2.43 -12.49 -10.47
N ALA A 423 3.18 -11.44 -10.11
CA ALA A 423 4.64 -11.43 -10.12
C ALA A 423 5.16 -10.47 -9.05
N PRO A 424 4.96 -10.79 -7.75
CA PRO A 424 5.44 -9.96 -6.68
C PRO A 424 6.97 -9.90 -6.71
N THR A 425 7.54 -8.79 -6.28
CA THR A 425 9.00 -8.59 -6.34
C THR A 425 9.56 -8.15 -5.00
N TYR A 426 10.88 -8.23 -4.86
CA TYR A 426 11.59 -7.61 -3.75
C TYR A 426 12.87 -6.89 -4.21
N THR A 427 13.31 -5.96 -3.40
CA THR A 427 14.65 -5.37 -3.51
C THR A 427 15.38 -5.46 -2.19
N LEU A 428 16.69 -5.69 -2.27
CA LEU A 428 17.62 -5.69 -1.14
C LEU A 428 18.73 -4.68 -1.44
N THR A 429 18.67 -3.51 -0.80
CA THR A 429 19.59 -2.40 -1.06
C THR A 429 20.51 -2.19 0.13
N ALA A 430 21.84 -2.29 -0.06
CA ALA A 430 22.81 -2.00 0.99
C ALA A 430 22.82 -0.49 1.34
N LEU A 431 22.98 -0.15 2.62
CA LEU A 431 22.94 1.21 3.16
C LEU A 431 24.30 1.74 3.60
#